data_AF-A0A8T7A6Z7-F1
#
_entry.id   AF-A0A8T7A6Z7-F1
#
_cell.length_a   1.000
_cell.length_b   1.000
_cell.length_c   1.000
_cell.angle_alpha   90.00
_cell.angle_beta   90.00
_cell.angle_gamma   90.00
#
_symmetry.space_group_name_H-M   'P 1'
#
loop_
_entity.id
_entity.type
_entity.pdbx_description
1 polymer ?
#
loop_
_entity_poly.entity_id
_entity_poly.type
_entity_poly.pdbx_seq_one_letter_code
_entity_poly.pdbx_strand_id
1 'polypeptide(L)'
;MDINQIFSFLGSIPWYIWLILFIGFLFVTGDRILFEYEVKFPLQQGLGRGELEFKSLKKKGELIELEFDLETDEPLNSLEIFVNDESVHRLSKDKLSSQIRIKEAYNGVSPKENDQVRVEINGQTRFSGNLYRD
;
A
#
# COMPACT_ATOMS: atom_id res chain seq x y z
N MET A 1 -31.20 10.17 33.42
CA MET A 1 -29.91 10.30 34.13
C MET A 1 -29.42 11.71 33.84
N ASP A 2 -29.27 12.53 34.88
CA ASP A 2 -28.87 13.93 34.72
C ASP A 2 -27.41 14.07 34.31
N ILE A 3 -27.08 15.10 33.53
CA ILE A 3 -25.71 15.43 33.15
C ILE A 3 -24.80 15.56 34.40
N ASN A 4 -25.32 16.12 35.48
CA ASN A 4 -24.59 16.26 36.74
C ASN A 4 -24.30 14.91 37.42
N GLN A 5 -25.20 13.93 37.27
CA GLN A 5 -24.97 12.58 37.77
C GLN A 5 -23.88 11.85 36.97
N ILE A 6 -23.85 12.07 35.65
CA ILE A 6 -22.79 11.54 34.77
C ILE A 6 -21.42 12.08 35.19
N PHE A 7 -21.28 13.39 35.39
CA PHE A 7 -20.00 13.99 35.81
C PHE A 7 -19.54 13.52 37.19
N SER A 8 -20.47 13.37 38.14
CA SER A 8 -20.15 12.86 39.48
C SER A 8 -19.65 11.40 39.45
N PHE A 9 -20.22 10.59 38.57
CA PHE A 9 -19.80 9.21 38.35
C PHE A 9 -18.44 9.13 37.64
N LEU A 10 -18.20 9.96 36.62
CA LEU A 10 -16.92 9.99 35.92
C LEU A 10 -15.78 10.49 36.83
N GLY A 11 -16.07 11.42 37.75
CA GLY A 11 -15.13 11.92 38.74
C GLY A 11 -14.84 10.97 39.91
N SER A 12 -15.68 9.96 40.14
CA SER A 12 -15.44 8.94 41.17
C SER A 12 -14.53 7.80 40.69
N ILE A 13 -14.27 7.72 39.38
CA ILE A 13 -13.37 6.76 38.77
C ILE A 13 -11.91 7.14 39.10
N PRO A 14 -11.12 6.23 39.70
CA PRO A 14 -9.71 6.48 39.98
C PRO A 14 -8.90 6.82 38.73
N TRP A 15 -7.96 7.76 38.87
CA TRP A 15 -7.16 8.29 37.75
C TRP A 15 -6.38 7.21 36.97
N TYR A 16 -5.96 6.12 37.61
CA TYR A 16 -5.24 5.03 36.95
C TYR A 16 -6.14 4.24 35.98
N ILE A 17 -7.45 4.21 36.21
CA ILE A 17 -8.40 3.58 35.27
C ILE A 17 -8.45 4.42 33.98
N TRP A 18 -8.46 5.74 34.10
CA TRP A 18 -8.34 6.64 32.95
C TRP A 18 -7.02 6.45 32.20
N LEU A 19 -5.92 6.23 32.92
CA LEU A 19 -4.62 5.93 32.33
C LEU A 19 -4.65 4.60 31.54
N ILE A 20 -5.22 3.54 32.10
CA ILE A 20 -5.36 2.24 31.43
C ILE A 20 -6.25 2.36 30.18
N LEU A 21 -7.38 3.08 30.28
CA LEU A 21 -8.25 3.34 29.15
C LEU A 21 -7.55 4.15 28.06
N PHE A 22 -6.72 5.13 28.44
CA PHE A 22 -5.93 5.91 27.50
C PHE A 22 -4.85 5.07 26.81
N ILE A 23 -4.14 4.21 27.55
CA ILE A 23 -3.15 3.28 26.98
C ILE A 23 -3.85 2.26 26.05
N GLY A 24 -4.99 1.72 26.46
CA GLY A 24 -5.82 0.84 25.63
C GLY A 24 -6.29 1.56 24.37
N PHE A 25 -6.72 2.82 24.50
CA PHE A 25 -7.06 3.67 23.36
C PHE A 25 -5.88 3.88 22.44
N LEU A 26 -4.66 4.17 22.94
CA LEU A 26 -3.46 4.28 22.11
C LEU A 26 -3.12 2.97 21.40
N PHE A 27 -3.34 1.81 22.04
CA PHE A 27 -3.09 0.51 21.43
C PHE A 27 -4.10 0.18 20.32
N VAL A 28 -5.36 0.56 20.52
CA VAL A 28 -6.44 0.43 19.52
C VAL A 28 -6.27 1.45 18.40
N THR A 29 -5.81 2.66 18.72
CA THR A 29 -5.72 3.76 17.76
C THR A 29 -4.38 3.89 17.05
N GLY A 30 -3.32 3.27 17.57
CA GLY A 30 -2.01 3.26 16.97
C GLY A 30 -2.04 2.56 15.61
N ASP A 31 -1.75 3.33 14.56
CA ASP A 31 -1.52 2.78 13.24
C ASP A 31 -0.20 2.00 13.27
N ARG A 32 -0.23 0.73 12.88
CA ARG A 32 0.97 -0.11 12.80
C ARG A 32 1.21 -0.48 11.35
N ILE A 33 2.46 -0.39 10.92
CA ILE A 33 2.89 -0.96 9.64
C ILE A 33 2.79 -2.48 9.79
N LEU A 34 1.95 -3.12 8.97
CA LEU A 34 1.77 -4.57 8.95
C LEU A 34 2.86 -5.24 8.12
N PHE A 35 3.14 -4.66 6.95
CA PHE A 35 4.22 -5.05 6.06
C PHE A 35 4.60 -3.90 5.13
N GLU A 36 5.86 -3.94 4.70
CA GLU A 36 6.48 -3.02 3.76
C GLU A 36 7.38 -3.88 2.87
N TYR A 37 7.01 -3.97 1.59
CA TYR A 37 7.77 -4.70 0.59
C TYR A 37 8.04 -3.78 -0.59
N GLU A 38 9.22 -3.90 -1.17
CA GLU A 38 9.58 -3.17 -2.38
C GLU A 38 10.14 -4.10 -3.46
N VAL A 39 9.91 -3.72 -4.70
CA VAL A 39 10.64 -4.25 -5.84
C VAL A 39 11.11 -3.09 -6.72
N LYS A 40 12.42 -3.04 -6.94
CA LYS A 40 13.06 -2.06 -7.81
C LYS A 40 13.42 -2.74 -9.12
N PHE A 41 12.87 -2.22 -10.21
CA PHE A 41 13.16 -2.69 -11.55
C PHE A 41 14.26 -1.82 -12.17
N PRO A 42 15.45 -2.39 -12.45
CA PRO A 42 16.51 -1.64 -13.10
C PRO A 42 16.12 -1.29 -14.53
N LEU A 43 16.74 -0.23 -15.07
CA LEU A 43 16.53 0.24 -16.43
C LEU A 43 16.78 -0.92 -17.42
N GLN A 44 15.76 -1.34 -18.16
CA GLN A 44 15.88 -2.38 -19.18
C GLN A 44 15.59 -1.81 -20.56
N GLN A 45 16.56 -1.92 -21.47
CA GLN A 45 16.39 -1.71 -22.91
C GLN A 45 15.69 -0.39 -23.31
N GLY A 46 15.97 0.72 -22.61
CA GLY A 46 15.39 2.03 -22.94
C GLY A 46 13.94 2.24 -22.45
N LEU A 47 13.40 1.31 -21.67
CA LEU A 47 12.24 1.53 -20.81
C LEU A 47 12.77 1.92 -19.41
N GLY A 48 12.23 3.00 -18.84
CA GLY A 48 12.65 3.66 -17.60
C GLY A 48 12.84 2.81 -16.33
N ARG A 49 12.85 3.45 -15.16
CA ARG A 49 13.02 2.77 -13.86
C ARG A 49 11.67 2.60 -13.19
N GLY A 50 11.29 1.36 -12.90
CA GLY A 50 10.07 1.09 -12.13
C GLY A 50 10.42 0.86 -10.66
N GLU A 51 9.74 1.53 -9.74
CA GLU A 51 9.75 1.16 -8.33
C GLU A 51 8.34 0.80 -7.90
N LEU A 52 8.22 -0.22 -7.06
CA LEU A 52 6.92 -0.70 -6.65
C LEU A 52 6.97 -1.01 -5.16
N GLU A 53 6.24 -0.21 -4.37
CA GLU A 53 6.17 -0.32 -2.92
C GLU A 53 4.78 -0.84 -2.49
N PHE A 54 4.76 -1.94 -1.76
CA PHE A 54 3.59 -2.49 -1.11
C PHE A 54 3.65 -2.15 0.37
N LYS A 55 2.75 -1.27 0.83
CA LYS A 55 2.75 -0.79 2.22
C LYS A 55 1.38 -0.96 2.87
N SER A 56 1.26 -1.89 3.80
CA SER A 56 0.01 -2.07 4.55
C SER A 56 0.05 -1.39 5.92
N LEU A 57 -0.96 -0.56 6.18
CA LEU A 57 -1.17 0.10 7.46
C LEU A 57 -2.41 -0.50 8.12
N LYS A 58 -2.28 -0.94 9.38
CA LYS A 58 -3.30 -1.66 10.15
C LYS A 58 -4.69 -1.01 10.12
N LYS A 59 -4.80 0.32 10.04
CA LYS A 59 -6.10 1.01 9.96
C LYS A 59 -6.51 1.44 8.56
N LYS A 60 -5.59 1.55 7.60
CA LYS A 60 -5.90 1.99 6.23
C LYS A 60 -6.09 0.82 5.24
N GLY A 61 -5.97 -0.41 5.71
CA GLY A 61 -5.95 -1.57 4.83
C GLY A 61 -4.60 -1.69 4.13
N GLU A 62 -4.50 -2.63 3.18
CA GLU A 62 -3.32 -2.77 2.35
C GLU A 62 -3.33 -1.64 1.33
N LEU A 63 -2.38 -0.72 1.43
CA LEU A 63 -2.16 0.30 0.40
C LEU A 63 -1.04 -0.22 -0.49
N ILE A 64 -1.28 -0.25 -1.79
CA ILE A 64 -0.20 -0.43 -2.75
C ILE A 64 0.14 0.96 -3.28
N GLU A 65 1.37 1.37 -3.01
CA GLU A 65 1.97 2.57 -3.57
C GLU A 65 2.87 2.16 -4.74
N LEU A 66 2.30 2.18 -5.94
CA LEU A 66 3.03 1.87 -7.17
C LEU A 66 3.63 3.19 -7.69
N GLU A 67 4.95 3.27 -7.80
CA GLU A 67 5.63 4.46 -8.34
C GLU A 67 6.48 4.08 -9.55
N PHE A 68 5.84 4.13 -10.72
CA PHE A 68 6.49 3.81 -11.98
C PHE A 68 6.99 5.07 -12.68
N ASP A 69 8.30 5.19 -12.84
CA ASP A 69 8.90 6.22 -13.69
C ASP A 69 9.32 5.62 -15.03
N LEU A 70 8.46 5.80 -16.04
CA LEU A 70 8.64 5.20 -17.35
C LEU A 70 8.96 6.27 -18.39
N GLU A 71 10.24 6.49 -18.60
CA GLU A 71 10.73 7.12 -19.83
C GLU A 71 10.70 6.10 -20.95
N THR A 72 9.80 6.28 -21.93
CA THR A 72 9.72 5.46 -23.14
C THR A 72 9.23 6.29 -24.32
N ASP A 73 9.77 6.01 -25.51
CA ASP A 73 9.31 6.59 -26.77
C ASP A 73 8.06 5.86 -27.32
N GLU A 74 7.65 4.73 -26.71
CA GLU A 74 6.49 3.95 -27.15
C GLU A 74 5.19 4.42 -26.49
N PRO A 75 4.06 4.46 -27.22
CA PRO A 75 2.77 4.80 -26.64
C PRO A 75 2.30 3.73 -25.64
N LEU A 76 2.10 4.14 -24.39
CA LEU A 76 1.55 3.32 -23.31
C LEU A 76 0.03 3.22 -23.43
N ASN A 77 -0.49 2.06 -23.87
CA ASN A 77 -1.93 1.84 -24.02
C ASN A 77 -2.55 1.08 -22.84
N SER A 78 -1.77 0.22 -22.18
CA SER A 78 -2.21 -0.54 -21.01
C SER A 78 -1.02 -0.90 -20.13
N LEU A 79 -1.21 -0.80 -18.82
CA LEU A 79 -0.26 -1.29 -17.82
C LEU A 79 -1.01 -2.21 -16.85
N GLU A 80 -0.51 -3.43 -16.69
CA GLU A 80 -1.05 -4.45 -15.79
C GLU A 80 0.06 -4.93 -14.86
N ILE A 81 -0.26 -5.05 -13.57
CA ILE A 81 0.68 -5.50 -12.55
C ILE A 81 0.17 -6.82 -12.00
N PHE A 82 1.05 -7.81 -11.98
CA PHE A 82 0.79 -9.14 -11.51
C PHE A 82 1.68 -9.45 -10.31
N VAL A 83 1.10 -10.12 -9.31
CA VAL A 83 1.81 -10.70 -8.17
C VAL A 83 1.45 -12.18 -8.12
N ASN A 84 2.43 -13.07 -8.24
CA ASN A 84 2.22 -14.53 -8.27
C ASN A 84 1.09 -14.98 -9.24
N ASP A 85 1.06 -14.39 -10.43
CA ASP A 85 0.07 -14.62 -11.50
C ASP A 85 -1.34 -14.03 -11.26
N GLU A 86 -1.60 -13.38 -10.12
CA GLU A 86 -2.84 -12.63 -9.90
C GLU A 86 -2.71 -11.19 -10.40
N SER A 87 -3.67 -10.72 -11.21
CA SER A 87 -3.72 -9.33 -11.65
C SER A 87 -4.15 -8.44 -10.48
N VAL A 88 -3.22 -7.63 -10.00
CA VAL A 88 -3.39 -6.76 -8.84
C VAL A 88 -3.96 -5.41 -9.25
N HIS A 89 -3.52 -4.90 -10.40
CA HIS A 89 -3.94 -3.59 -10.87
C HIS A 89 -3.83 -3.46 -12.39
N ARG A 90 -4.77 -2.71 -12.98
CA ARG A 90 -4.82 -2.42 -14.41
C ARG A 90 -5.07 -0.94 -14.64
N LEU A 91 -4.11 -0.28 -15.28
CA LEU A 91 -4.25 1.07 -15.80
C LEU A 91 -4.57 1.04 -17.29
N SER A 92 -5.58 1.81 -17.67
CA SER A 92 -5.96 2.09 -19.04
C SER A 92 -5.36 3.40 -19.55
N LYS A 93 -5.17 3.48 -20.88
CA LYS A 93 -4.52 4.56 -21.65
C LYS A 93 -4.76 5.99 -21.17
N ASP A 94 -5.96 6.32 -20.71
CA ASP A 94 -6.33 7.68 -20.28
C ASP A 94 -5.58 8.19 -19.04
N LYS A 95 -4.88 7.31 -18.30
CA LYS A 95 -4.13 7.67 -17.08
C LYS A 95 -2.62 7.41 -17.18
N LEU A 96 -2.11 7.01 -18.34
CA LEU A 96 -0.69 6.71 -18.54
C LEU A 96 0.07 7.96 -18.99
N SER A 97 0.88 8.53 -18.10
CA SER A 97 1.90 9.55 -18.39
C SER A 97 3.31 8.94 -18.28
N SER A 98 4.36 9.69 -18.65
CA SER A 98 5.75 9.27 -18.47
C SER A 98 6.10 8.96 -17.00
N GLN A 99 5.42 9.63 -16.06
CA GLN A 99 5.46 9.30 -14.64
C GLN A 99 4.09 8.84 -14.18
N ILE A 100 4.02 7.66 -13.58
CA ILE A 100 2.78 7.04 -13.11
C ILE A 100 2.94 6.75 -11.63
N ARG A 101 2.25 7.57 -10.82
CA ARG A 101 2.12 7.32 -9.39
C ARG A 101 0.71 6.83 -9.09
N ILE A 102 0.61 5.58 -8.65
CA ILE A 102 -0.64 4.92 -8.30
C ILE A 102 -0.62 4.75 -6.78
N LYS A 103 -1.55 5.42 -6.11
CA LYS A 103 -1.79 5.21 -4.69
C LYS A 103 -3.18 4.62 -4.56
N GLU A 104 -3.27 3.30 -4.53
CA GLU A 104 -4.55 2.61 -4.42
C GLU A 104 -4.55 1.62 -3.26
N ALA A 105 -5.71 1.51 -2.62
CA ALA A 105 -5.92 0.47 -1.61
C ALA A 105 -6.16 -0.86 -2.34
N TYR A 106 -5.35 -1.85 -2.03
CA TYR A 106 -5.48 -3.20 -2.52
C TYR A 106 -6.26 -4.05 -1.53
N ASN A 107 -7.19 -4.81 -2.07
CA ASN A 107 -8.03 -5.72 -1.29
C ASN A 107 -7.79 -7.19 -1.68
N GLY A 108 -6.71 -7.48 -2.42
CA GLY A 108 -6.36 -8.86 -2.78
C GLY A 108 -5.53 -9.54 -1.69
N VAL A 109 -4.86 -10.63 -2.05
CA VAL A 109 -4.08 -11.43 -1.10
C VAL A 109 -2.81 -10.68 -0.70
N SER A 110 -2.58 -10.53 0.61
CA SER A 110 -1.38 -9.90 1.15
C SER A 110 -0.11 -10.48 0.50
N PRO A 111 0.71 -9.67 -0.18
CA PRO A 111 1.95 -10.15 -0.79
C PRO A 111 2.92 -10.65 0.27
N LYS A 112 3.76 -11.61 -0.10
CA LYS A 112 4.80 -12.21 0.73
C LYS A 112 6.19 -11.89 0.19
N GLU A 113 7.17 -12.02 1.07
CA GLU A 113 8.58 -11.94 0.69
C GLU A 113 8.90 -13.01 -0.37
N ASN A 114 9.64 -12.62 -1.40
CA ASN A 114 9.97 -13.40 -2.59
C ASN A 114 8.80 -13.70 -3.55
N ASP A 115 7.63 -13.11 -3.36
CA ASP A 115 6.57 -13.18 -4.37
C ASP A 115 7.05 -12.54 -5.69
N GLN A 116 6.71 -13.18 -6.81
CA GLN A 116 7.11 -12.71 -8.12
C GLN A 116 6.17 -11.59 -8.57
N VAL A 117 6.73 -10.42 -8.83
CA VAL A 117 6.04 -9.27 -9.42
C VAL A 117 6.39 -9.19 -10.89
N ARG A 118 5.37 -9.07 -11.74
CA ARG A 118 5.54 -8.83 -13.17
C ARG A 118 4.71 -7.63 -13.58
N VAL A 119 5.29 -6.77 -14.41
CA VAL A 119 4.63 -5.59 -14.96
C VAL A 119 4.55 -5.78 -16.46
N GLU A 120 3.33 -5.83 -16.95
CA GLU A 120 3.02 -5.96 -18.36
C GLU A 120 2.61 -4.61 -18.93
N ILE A 121 3.29 -4.21 -20.00
CA ILE A 121 3.00 -2.99 -20.75
C ILE A 121 2.58 -3.43 -22.14
N ASN A 122 1.41 -2.97 -22.60
CA ASN A 122 0.83 -3.35 -23.88
C ASN A 122 0.71 -4.89 -24.08
N GLY A 123 0.50 -5.64 -22.99
CA GLY A 123 0.39 -7.11 -23.01
C GLY A 123 1.72 -7.85 -23.13
N GLN A 124 2.85 -7.17 -22.95
CA GLN A 124 4.18 -7.79 -22.88
C GLN A 124 4.79 -7.55 -21.51
N THR A 125 5.30 -8.59 -20.86
CA THR A 125 6.09 -8.45 -19.63
C THR A 125 7.33 -7.63 -19.91
N ARG A 126 7.41 -6.42 -19.35
CA ARG A 126 8.56 -5.53 -19.49
C ARG A 126 9.44 -5.50 -18.25
N PHE A 127 8.83 -5.70 -17.07
CA PHE A 127 9.56 -5.78 -15.82
C PHE A 127 9.14 -7.02 -15.04
N SER A 128 10.12 -7.65 -14.40
CA SER A 128 9.89 -8.79 -13.51
C SER A 128 10.92 -8.78 -12.40
N GLY A 129 10.51 -9.10 -11.18
CA GLY A 129 11.36 -9.09 -10.01
C GLY A 129 10.65 -9.77 -8.85
N ASN A 130 11.37 -9.97 -7.76
CA ASN A 130 10.81 -10.52 -6.54
C ASN A 130 10.63 -9.40 -5.52
N LEU A 131 9.64 -9.54 -4.65
CA LEU A 131 9.47 -8.64 -3.52
C LEU A 131 10.53 -8.88 -2.45
N TYR A 132 11.13 -7.79 -2.00
CA TYR A 132 12.03 -7.77 -0.86
C TYR A 132 11.41 -6.98 0.26
N ARG A 133 11.67 -7.41 1.50
CA ARG A 133 11.28 -6.66 2.67
C ARG A 133 12.23 -5.48 2.85
N ASP A 134 11.68 -4.28 2.95
CA ASP A 134 12.44 -3.08 3.33
C ASP A 134 12.70 -3.06 4.86
#